data_AF-A0A6F8U108-F1
#
_entry.id   AF-A0A6F8U108-F1
#
_cell.length_a   1.000
_cell.length_b   1.000
_cell.length_c   1.000
_cell.angle_alpha   90.00
_cell.angle_beta   90.00
_cell.angle_gamma   90.00
#
_symmetry.space_group_name_H-M   'P 1'
#
loop_
_entity.id
_entity.type
_entity.pdbx_description
1 polymer ?
#
loop_
_entity_poly.entity_id
_entity_poly.type
_entity_poly.pdbx_seq_one_letter_code
_entity_poly.pdbx_strand_id
1 'polypeptide(L)'
;MVCAGEIHGVKEVRRDHPYRLNAFGSRDAGLIGYVEEGQALQLPGCPHEGALGRKNAILSLPDANKWTRVEIFLIHVDARGE
;
A
#
# COMPACT_ATOMS: atom_id res chain seq x y z
N MET A 1 0.93 -5.58 2.53
CA MET A 1 1.96 -6.11 1.62
C MET A 1 3.04 -6.75 2.47
N VAL A 2 3.66 -7.85 2.04
CA VAL A 2 4.80 -8.46 2.74
C VAL A 2 6.03 -8.41 1.85
N CYS A 3 7.15 -7.87 2.35
CA CYS A 3 8.44 -7.87 1.66
C CYS A 3 9.56 -7.98 2.69
N ALA A 4 10.62 -8.75 2.39
CA ALA A 4 11.78 -8.91 3.27
C ALA A 4 11.45 -9.29 4.74
N GLY A 5 10.35 -10.02 4.98
CA GLY A 5 9.90 -10.38 6.33
C GLY A 5 9.13 -9.28 7.05
N GLU A 6 8.88 -8.13 6.44
CA GLU A 6 8.13 -7.01 7.00
C GLU A 6 6.70 -6.98 6.45
N ILE A 7 5.71 -6.70 7.31
CA ILE A 7 4.31 -6.53 6.93
C ILE A 7 3.98 -5.03 6.96
N HIS A 8 3.61 -4.49 5.79
CA HIS A 8 3.22 -3.09 5.60
C HIS A 8 1.71 -2.94 5.37
N GLY A 9 1.14 -1.86 5.89
CA GLY A 9 -0.22 -1.42 5.55
C GLY A 9 -0.36 -1.13 4.05
N VAL A 10 -1.49 -1.53 3.46
CA VAL A 10 -1.69 -1.46 2.00
C VAL A 10 -1.82 -0.02 1.49
N LYS A 11 -2.28 0.92 2.32
CA LYS A 11 -2.44 2.32 1.93
C LYS A 11 -1.13 3.11 2.09
N GLU A 12 -0.27 2.65 2.99
CA GLU A 12 0.91 3.39 3.45
C GLU A 12 2.19 2.95 2.73
N VAL A 13 2.22 1.70 2.23
CA VAL A 13 3.39 1.12 1.58
C VAL A 13 3.74 1.81 0.27
N ARG A 14 5.02 2.07 0.07
CA ARG A 14 5.60 2.60 -1.17
C ARG A 14 6.98 2.02 -1.42
N ARG A 15 7.47 2.15 -2.65
CA ARG A 15 8.87 1.83 -2.99
C ARG A 15 9.75 3.05 -2.66
N ASP A 16 10.60 2.92 -1.66
CA ASP A 16 11.52 3.97 -1.20
C ASP A 16 12.87 3.94 -1.91
N HIS A 17 13.27 2.80 -2.49
CA HIS A 17 14.54 2.67 -3.21
C HIS A 17 14.38 1.89 -4.53
N PRO A 18 15.03 2.29 -5.63
CA PRO A 18 14.87 1.62 -6.92
C PRO A 18 15.49 0.22 -6.98
N TYR A 19 16.60 -0.04 -6.27
CA TYR A 19 17.41 -1.25 -6.43
C TYR A 19 17.69 -2.08 -5.17
N ARG A 20 17.19 -1.67 -3.99
CA ARG A 20 17.44 -2.43 -2.77
C ARG A 20 16.53 -3.65 -2.75
N LEU A 21 17.03 -4.76 -2.21
CA LEU A 21 16.19 -5.94 -2.01
C LEU A 21 15.05 -5.61 -1.04
N ASN A 22 15.37 -4.95 0.08
CA ASN A 22 14.38 -4.28 0.92
C ASN A 22 14.18 -2.83 0.43
N ALA A 23 13.32 -2.67 -0.57
CA ALA A 23 13.03 -1.39 -1.22
C ALA A 23 11.72 -0.74 -0.76
N PHE A 24 10.92 -1.41 0.06
CA PHE A 24 9.61 -0.94 0.44
C PHE A 24 9.61 -0.39 1.86
N GLY A 25 8.84 0.67 2.08
CA GLY A 25 8.64 1.24 3.39
C GLY A 25 7.23 1.84 3.51
N SER A 26 6.82 2.08 4.76
CA SER A 26 5.51 2.67 5.09
C SER A 26 5.61 4.16 5.43
N ARG A 27 6.75 4.80 5.11
CA ARG A 27 7.09 6.15 5.60
C ARG A 27 6.85 6.26 7.12
N ASP A 28 6.07 7.24 7.57
CA ASP A 28 5.85 7.56 8.98
C ASP A 28 4.80 6.65 9.65
N ALA A 29 4.07 5.83 8.89
CA ALA A 29 3.03 4.95 9.45
C ALA A 29 3.61 3.69 10.12
N GLY A 30 4.86 3.34 9.82
CA GLY A 30 5.53 2.18 10.38
C GLY A 30 5.01 0.83 9.85
N LEU A 31 5.56 -0.23 10.42
CA LEU A 31 5.18 -1.61 10.11
C LEU A 31 3.94 -2.00 10.89
N ILE A 32 3.14 -2.91 10.32
CA ILE A 32 1.99 -3.50 11.02
C ILE A 32 2.29 -4.90 11.56
N GLY A 33 3.47 -5.45 11.25
CA GLY A 33 3.89 -6.78 11.69
C GLY A 33 5.15 -7.27 10.98
N TYR A 34 5.52 -8.51 11.27
CA TYR A 34 6.64 -9.24 10.69
C TYR A 34 6.21 -10.64 10.27
N VAL A 35 7.00 -11.28 9.41
CA VAL A 35 6.92 -12.71 9.13
C VAL A 35 8.24 -13.35 9.56
N GLU A 36 8.18 -14.20 10.56
CA GLU A 36 9.33 -14.90 11.13
C GLU A 36 9.06 -16.41 11.06
N GLU A 37 10.00 -17.20 10.52
CA GLU A 37 9.86 -18.66 10.39
C GLU A 37 8.52 -19.12 9.74
N GLY A 38 8.06 -18.36 8.74
CA GLY A 38 6.80 -18.60 8.05
C GLY A 38 5.54 -18.22 8.84
N GLN A 39 5.68 -17.61 10.01
CA GLN A 39 4.57 -17.16 10.85
C GLN A 39 4.45 -15.64 10.81
N ALA A 40 3.22 -15.15 10.61
CA ALA A 40 2.93 -13.73 10.65
C ALA A 40 2.67 -13.26 12.09
N LEU A 41 3.47 -12.31 12.57
CA LEU A 41 3.35 -11.67 13.86
C LEU A 41 2.86 -10.23 13.68
N GLN A 42 1.68 -9.90 14.20
CA GLN A 42 1.16 -8.54 14.19
C GLN A 42 1.77 -7.72 15.33
N LEU A 43 2.15 -6.47 15.05
CA LEU A 43 2.65 -5.56 16.07
C LEU A 43 1.52 -5.01 16.96
N PRO A 44 1.76 -4.83 18.27
CA PRO A 44 0.76 -4.26 19.17
C PRO A 44 0.37 -2.82 18.78
N GLY A 45 -0.92 -2.49 18.91
CA GLY A 45 -1.42 -1.13 18.63
C GLY A 45 -1.55 -0.79 17.15
N CYS A 46 -1.14 -1.67 16.24
CA CYS A 46 -1.42 -1.52 14.83
C CYS A 46 -2.92 -1.68 14.59
N PRO A 47 -3.54 -0.86 13.72
CA PRO A 47 -4.94 -0.98 13.39
C PRO A 47 -5.19 -2.38 12.82
N HIS A 48 -5.81 -3.25 13.62
CA HIS A 48 -6.42 -4.45 13.13
C HIS A 48 -7.63 -3.98 12.33
N GLU A 49 -7.49 -3.89 11.00
CA GLU A 49 -8.64 -3.76 10.13
C GLU A 49 -9.42 -5.07 10.27
N GLY A 50 -10.23 -5.14 11.32
CA GLY A 50 -11.15 -6.23 11.59
C GLY A 50 -11.86 -6.52 10.29
N ALA A 51 -11.78 -7.79 9.87
CA ALA A 51 -12.24 -8.29 8.58
C ALA A 51 -13.76 -8.13 8.35
N LEU A 52 -14.45 -7.22 9.04
CA LEU A 52 -15.91 -7.07 9.03
C LEU A 52 -16.42 -5.62 9.18
N GLY A 53 -15.66 -4.60 8.76
CA GLY A 53 -16.16 -3.20 8.73
C GLY A 53 -16.36 -2.62 7.32
N ARG A 54 -15.66 -3.17 6.34
CA ARG A 54 -15.59 -2.65 4.96
C ARG A 54 -15.87 -3.72 3.91
N LYS A 55 -16.60 -4.78 4.28
CA LYS A 55 -16.88 -5.92 3.40
C LYS A 55 -17.69 -5.59 2.13
N ASN A 56 -18.24 -4.38 1.98
CA ASN A 56 -19.16 -4.08 0.87
C ASN A 56 -18.67 -3.03 -0.15
N ALA A 57 -17.59 -2.28 0.11
CA ALA A 57 -17.16 -1.23 -0.82
C ALA A 57 -16.46 -1.80 -2.06
N ILE A 58 -15.56 -2.78 -1.89
CA ILE A 58 -14.86 -3.43 -3.02
C ILE A 58 -15.83 -4.26 -3.86
N LEU A 59 -16.81 -4.91 -3.22
CA LEU A 59 -17.87 -5.66 -3.91
C LEU A 59 -18.86 -4.76 -4.67
N SER A 60 -18.82 -3.45 -4.45
CA SER A 60 -19.67 -2.47 -5.13
C SER A 60 -18.92 -1.65 -6.19
N LEU A 61 -17.66 -2.01 -6.51
CA LEU A 61 -16.93 -1.32 -7.57
C LEU A 61 -17.64 -1.58 -8.92
N PRO A 62 -17.80 -0.55 -9.75
CA PRO A 62 -18.34 -0.75 -11.08
C PRO A 62 -17.38 -1.60 -11.91
N ASP A 63 -17.92 -2.28 -12.92
CA ASP A 63 -17.13 -3.02 -13.91
C ASP A 63 -15.96 -2.16 -14.42
N ALA A 64 -14.81 -2.78 -14.69
CA ALA A 64 -13.60 -2.07 -15.09
C ALA A 64 -13.79 -1.15 -16.32
N ASN A 65 -14.74 -1.49 -17.21
CA ASN A 65 -15.09 -0.68 -18.37
C ASN A 65 -15.87 0.61 -18.05
N LYS A 66 -16.37 0.78 -16.82
CA LYS A 66 -17.10 1.96 -16.33
C LYS A 66 -16.21 2.86 -15.46
N TRP A 67 -14.93 2.53 -15.30
CA TRP A 67 -14.02 3.36 -14.51
C TRP A 67 -13.78 4.69 -15.21
N THR A 68 -13.90 5.79 -14.46
CA THR A 68 -13.57 7.13 -14.95
C THR A 68 -12.09 7.19 -15.30
N ARG A 69 -11.76 7.71 -16.49
CA ARG A 69 -10.37 7.94 -16.90
C ARG A 69 -9.75 9.03 -16.02
N VAL A 70 -8.65 8.69 -15.35
CA VAL A 70 -7.86 9.61 -14.53
C VAL A 70 -6.44 9.61 -15.09
N GLU A 71 -5.88 10.80 -15.27
CA GLU A 71 -4.50 11.01 -15.72
C GLU A 71 -3.65 11.55 -14.57
N ILE A 72 -2.38 11.15 -14.52
CA ILE A 72 -1.41 11.63 -13.54
C ILE A 72 -0.34 12.40 -14.32
N PHE A 73 -0.28 13.71 -14.11
CA PHE A 73 0.75 14.58 -14.70
C PHE A 73 1.88 14.82 -13.72
N LEU A 74 3.12 14.72 -14.21
CA LEU A 74 4.30 15.08 -13.45
C LEU A 74 4.59 16.57 -13.65
N ILE A 75 4.61 17.32 -12.56
CA ILE A 75 4.97 18.75 -12.59
C ILE A 75 6.43 18.88 -12.18
N HIS A 76 7.22 19.55 -13.00
CA HIS A 76 8.61 19.90 -12.74
C HIS A 76 8.95 21.25 -13.40
N VAL A 77 10.16 21.76 -13.17
CA VAL A 77 10.62 23.00 -13.83
C VAL A 77 10.62 22.78 -15.36
N ASP A 78 10.05 23.72 -16.10
CA ASP A 78 9.79 23.65 -17.55
C ASP A 78 8.74 22.61 -18.01
N ALA A 79 8.00 21.99 -17.09
CA ALA A 79 6.87 21.15 -17.48
C ALA A 79 5.85 21.98 -18.29
N ARG A 80 5.55 21.53 -19.51
CA ARG A 80 4.46 22.03 -20.36
C ARG A 80 3.35 20.99 -20.26
N GLY A 81 2.19 21.40 -19.74
CA GLY A 81 1.08 20.51 -19.42
C GLY A 81 0.27 20.11 -20.64
N GLU A 82 0.91 19.40 -21.56
CA GLU A 82 0.31 18.77 -22.74
C GLU A 82 0.31 17.24 -22.64
#